data_AF-A0A7C2QRY1-F1
#
_entry.id   AF-A0A7C2QRY1-F1
#
_cell.length_a   1.000
_cell.length_b   1.000
_cell.length_c   1.000
_cell.angle_alpha   90.00
_cell.angle_beta   90.00
_cell.angle_gamma   90.00
#
_symmetry.space_group_name_H-M   'P 1'
#
loop_
_entity.id
_entity.type
_entity.pdbx_description
1 polymer ?
#
loop_
_entity_poly.entity_id
_entity_poly.type
_entity_poly.pdbx_seq_one_letter_code
_entity_poly.pdbx_strand_id
1 'polypeptide(L)'
;MVGSLKDDPRVQKSLRRLRKLGLVVYAREMEENSVMVVVDPESIVTTVTGMVDKNITYEKHLVRYVPEKRTVVIAFWRGEKPQWVKELEKVPIRLR
;
A
#
# COMPACT_ATOMS: atom_id res chain seq x y z
N MET A 1 -33.79 16.75 -4.25
CA MET A 1 -32.50 16.80 -4.97
C MET A 1 -31.79 15.49 -4.69
N VAL A 2 -31.60 14.65 -5.70
CA VAL A 2 -30.69 13.50 -5.56
C VAL A 2 -29.29 14.12 -5.52
N GLY A 3 -28.64 14.08 -4.37
CA GLY A 3 -27.28 14.59 -4.24
C GLY A 3 -26.33 13.77 -5.12
N SER A 4 -25.18 14.35 -5.47
CA SER A 4 -24.13 13.66 -6.21
C SER A 4 -23.85 12.28 -5.60
N LEU A 5 -23.67 11.25 -6.44
CA LEU A 5 -23.25 9.92 -5.98
C LEU A 5 -21.94 9.98 -5.19
N LYS A 6 -21.08 10.97 -5.45
CA LYS A 6 -19.85 11.21 -4.69
C LYS A 6 -20.16 11.51 -3.23
N ASP A 7 -21.26 12.19 -2.93
CA ASP A 7 -21.66 12.58 -1.58
C ASP A 7 -22.56 11.53 -0.90
N ASP A 8 -22.90 10.43 -1.60
CA ASP A 8 -23.64 9.32 -1.01
C ASP A 8 -22.90 8.80 0.24
N PRO A 9 -23.58 8.70 1.41
CA PRO A 9 -22.93 8.29 2.66
C PRO A 9 -22.23 6.92 2.57
N ARG A 10 -22.69 6.02 1.70
CA ARG A 10 -22.09 4.69 1.48
C ARG A 10 -20.81 4.79 0.67
N VAL A 11 -20.77 5.66 -0.35
CA VAL A 11 -19.56 5.96 -1.12
C VAL A 11 -18.52 6.61 -0.21
N GLN A 12 -18.91 7.63 0.56
CA GLN A 12 -18.02 8.29 1.53
C GLN A 12 -17.50 7.33 2.61
N LYS A 13 -18.34 6.42 3.11
CA LYS A 13 -17.93 5.36 4.05
C LYS A 13 -16.89 4.43 3.42
N SER A 14 -17.04 4.09 2.14
CA SER A 14 -16.09 3.24 1.41
C SER A 14 -14.75 3.96 1.22
N LEU A 15 -14.75 5.21 0.77
CA LEU A 15 -13.54 6.03 0.65
C LEU A 15 -12.80 6.17 1.99
N ARG A 16 -13.53 6.38 3.09
CA ARG A 16 -12.94 6.43 4.43
C ARG A 16 -12.28 5.10 4.82
N ARG A 17 -12.90 3.96 4.50
CA ARG A 17 -12.31 2.64 4.78
C ARG A 17 -11.02 2.41 3.98
N LEU A 18 -11.00 2.79 2.71
CA LEU A 18 -9.80 2.68 1.88
C LEU A 18 -8.66 3.54 2.44
N ARG A 19 -8.95 4.80 2.84
CA ARG A 19 -7.96 5.67 3.50
C ARG A 19 -7.46 5.09 4.82
N LYS A 20 -8.34 4.45 5.60
CA LYS A 20 -7.94 3.77 6.85
C LYS A 20 -7.01 2.58 6.63
N LEU A 21 -7.04 1.96 5.45
CA LEU A 21 -6.07 0.92 5.09
C LEU A 21 -4.68 1.51 4.80
N GLY A 22 -4.55 2.82 4.59
CA GLY A 22 -3.31 3.48 4.18
C GLY A 22 -3.28 3.84 2.69
N LEU A 23 -4.37 3.62 1.96
CA LEU A 23 -4.45 3.91 0.53
C LEU A 23 -4.68 5.40 0.28
N VAL A 24 -3.93 5.94 -0.68
CA VAL A 24 -4.13 7.29 -1.21
C VAL A 24 -5.18 7.20 -2.31
N VAL A 25 -6.36 7.76 -2.06
CA VAL A 25 -7.53 7.62 -2.93
C VAL A 25 -8.12 8.98 -3.34
N TYR A 26 -8.40 9.11 -4.62
CA TYR A 26 -9.06 10.26 -5.25
C TYR A 26 -10.38 9.81 -5.84
N ALA A 27 -11.46 10.54 -5.58
CA ALA A 27 -12.78 10.27 -6.14
C ALA A 27 -13.18 11.43 -7.06
N ARG A 28 -13.49 11.10 -8.31
CA ARG A 28 -13.96 12.03 -9.34
C ARG A 28 -15.34 11.61 -9.81
N GLU A 29 -16.27 12.55 -9.77
CA GLU A 29 -17.58 12.37 -10.39
C GLU A 29 -17.40 12.44 -11.92
N MET A 30 -17.98 11.47 -12.62
CA MET A 30 -17.85 11.35 -14.08
C MET A 30 -19.14 11.82 -14.73
N GLU A 31 -20.28 11.29 -14.28
CA GLU A 31 -21.63 11.65 -14.70
C GLU A 31 -22.55 11.69 -13.48
N GLU A 32 -23.80 12.13 -13.66
CA GLU A 32 -24.79 12.37 -12.59
C GLU A 32 -25.01 11.18 -11.65
N ASN A 33 -24.72 9.95 -12.10
CA ASN A 33 -24.87 8.72 -11.32
C ASN A 33 -23.61 7.84 -11.36
N SER A 34 -22.42 8.42 -11.59
CA SER A 34 -21.18 7.64 -11.64
C SER A 34 -19.98 8.35 -11.01
N VAL A 35 -19.18 7.58 -10.27
CA VAL A 35 -17.97 8.04 -9.60
C VAL A 35 -16.83 7.10 -9.95
N MET A 36 -15.73 7.68 -10.41
CA MET A 36 -14.45 6.99 -10.58
C MET A 36 -13.62 7.17 -9.31
N VAL A 37 -13.07 6.06 -8.80
CA VAL A 37 -12.09 6.08 -7.70
C VAL A 37 -10.73 5.70 -8.26
N VAL A 38 -9.77 6.61 -8.15
CA VAL A 38 -8.37 6.39 -8.51
C VAL A 38 -7.59 6.13 -7.24
N VAL A 39 -6.81 5.06 -7.23
CA VAL A 39 -5.95 4.69 -6.11
C VAL A 39 -4.50 4.75 -6.57
N ASP A 40 -3.67 5.42 -5.79
CA ASP A 40 -2.22 5.46 -6.05
C ASP A 40 -1.60 4.07 -5.85
N PRO A 41 -0.97 3.48 -6.88
CA PRO A 41 -0.36 2.16 -6.78
C PRO A 41 0.76 2.08 -5.75
N GLU A 42 1.52 3.17 -5.51
CA GLU A 42 2.57 3.16 -4.47
C GLU A 42 1.95 2.93 -3.09
N SER A 43 0.86 3.64 -2.78
CA SER A 43 0.13 3.44 -1.51
C SER A 43 -0.39 2.01 -1.29
N ILE A 44 -0.77 1.30 -2.36
CA ILE A 44 -1.19 -0.12 -2.28
C ILE A 44 0.01 -0.98 -1.86
N VAL A 45 1.13 -0.82 -2.56
CA VAL A 45 2.33 -1.60 -2.31
C VAL A 45 2.87 -1.35 -0.91
N THR A 46 2.94 -0.09 -0.48
CA THR A 46 3.34 0.28 0.89
C THR A 46 2.41 -0.35 1.92
N THR A 47 1.09 -0.28 1.70
CA THR A 47 0.09 -0.87 2.60
C THR A 47 0.28 -2.37 2.73
N VAL A 48 0.36 -3.10 1.61
CA VAL A 48 0.52 -4.56 1.61
C VAL A 48 1.86 -4.96 2.24
N THR A 49 2.94 -4.27 1.91
CA THR A 49 4.27 -4.54 2.49
C THR A 49 4.24 -4.38 4.01
N GLY A 50 3.62 -3.30 4.52
CA GLY A 50 3.47 -3.08 5.96
C GLY A 50 2.53 -4.08 6.63
N MET A 51 1.50 -4.58 5.93
CA MET A 51 0.66 -5.66 6.44
C MET A 51 1.44 -6.97 6.57
N VAL A 52 2.27 -7.31 5.58
CA VAL A 52 3.14 -8.49 5.63
C VAL A 52 4.12 -8.38 6.81
N ASP A 53 4.81 -7.25 6.93
CA ASP A 53 5.77 -6.97 8.00
C ASP A 53 5.15 -7.16 9.40
N LYS A 54 3.97 -6.57 9.64
CA LYS A 54 3.25 -6.69 10.92
C LYS A 54 2.84 -8.12 11.30
N ASN A 55 2.78 -9.04 10.35
CA ASN A 55 2.41 -10.43 10.59
C ASN A 55 3.63 -11.34 10.78
N ILE A 56 4.85 -10.79 10.69
CA ILE A 56 6.08 -11.54 10.95
C ILE A 56 6.42 -11.44 12.43
N THR A 57 6.47 -12.59 13.10
CA THR A 57 6.78 -12.68 14.53
C THR A 57 8.26 -12.89 14.83
N TYR A 58 9.05 -13.29 13.84
CA TYR A 58 10.45 -13.59 14.02
C TYR A 58 11.29 -12.30 14.14
N GLU A 59 11.94 -12.06 15.26
CA GLU A 59 12.60 -10.79 15.61
C GLU A 59 13.52 -10.23 14.51
N LYS A 60 14.36 -11.07 13.92
CA LYS A 60 15.38 -10.67 12.94
C LYS A 60 14.89 -10.89 11.52
N HIS A 61 14.09 -9.94 11.03
CA HIS A 61 13.53 -9.97 9.68
C HIS A 61 13.63 -8.62 8.97
N LEU A 62 13.42 -8.66 7.65
CA LEU A 62 13.26 -7.50 6.79
C LEU A 62 12.18 -7.81 5.76
N VAL A 63 11.15 -6.97 5.68
CA VAL A 63 10.18 -6.98 4.58
C VAL A 63 10.40 -5.76 3.72
N ARG A 64 10.58 -5.96 2.41
CA ARG A 64 10.83 -4.85 1.49
C ARG A 64 10.26 -5.12 0.11
N TYR A 65 9.61 -4.11 -0.46
CA TYR A 65 9.27 -4.13 -1.87
C TYR A 65 10.48 -3.76 -2.74
N VAL A 66 10.68 -4.53 -3.82
CA VAL A 66 11.73 -4.34 -4.83
C VAL A 66 11.05 -3.95 -6.16
N PRO A 67 11.01 -2.65 -6.51
CA PRO A 67 10.27 -2.15 -7.66
C PRO A 67 10.67 -2.79 -8.99
N GLU A 68 11.97 -2.94 -9.23
CA GLU A 68 12.51 -3.50 -10.47
C GLU A 68 12.02 -4.93 -10.74
N LYS A 69 11.80 -5.70 -9.66
CA LYS A 69 11.33 -7.09 -9.72
C LYS A 69 9.84 -7.23 -9.45
N ARG A 70 9.15 -6.12 -9.14
CA ARG A 70 7.74 -6.09 -8.73
C ARG A 70 7.42 -7.12 -7.65
N THR A 71 8.30 -7.26 -6.66
CA THR A 71 8.24 -8.35 -5.67
C THR A 71 8.44 -7.82 -4.25
N VAL A 72 7.71 -8.37 -3.27
CA VAL A 72 8.00 -8.18 -1.85
C VAL A 72 8.97 -9.28 -1.40
N VAL A 73 10.16 -8.88 -0.98
CA VAL A 73 11.18 -9.76 -0.41
C VAL A 73 11.00 -9.80 1.10
N ILE A 74 11.02 -11.01 1.64
CA ILE A 74 11.01 -11.27 3.08
C ILE A 74 12.31 -12.01 3.40
N ALA A 75 13.14 -11.41 4.25
CA ALA A 75 14.40 -11.97 4.70
C ALA A 75 14.35 -12.27 6.19
N PHE A 76 14.96 -13.38 6.60
CA PHE A 76 15.14 -13.78 7.99
C PHE A 76 16.61 -14.11 8.24
N TRP A 77 17.11 -13.88 9.45
CA TRP A 77 18.48 -14.28 9.81
C TRP A 77 18.65 -14.61 11.29
N ARG A 78 19.76 -15.29 11.62
CA ARG A 78 20.23 -15.52 13.00
C ARG A 78 21.56 -14.82 13.18
N GLY A 79 21.88 -14.42 14.41
CA GLY A 79 23.13 -13.73 14.72
C GLY A 79 23.18 -12.33 14.09
N GLU A 80 24.31 -12.00 13.46
CA GLU A 80 24.54 -10.70 12.83
C GLU A 80 23.74 -10.55 11.52
N LYS A 81 23.34 -9.32 11.19
CA LYS A 81 22.64 -9.02 9.94
C LYS A 81 23.57 -9.30 8.75
N PRO A 82 23.21 -10.22 7.83
CA PRO A 82 24.02 -10.54 6.67
C PRO A 82 24.23 -9.32 5.76
N GLN A 83 25.37 -9.27 5.06
CA GLN A 83 25.70 -8.17 4.17
C GLN A 83 24.66 -7.99 3.05
N TRP A 84 24.15 -9.07 2.47
CA TRP A 84 23.15 -9.01 1.41
C TRP A 84 21.81 -8.39 1.88
N VAL A 85 21.46 -8.55 3.17
CA VAL A 85 20.28 -7.90 3.75
C VAL A 85 20.51 -6.39 3.84
N LYS A 86 21.72 -5.96 4.25
CA LYS A 86 22.11 -4.54 4.28
C LYS A 86 22.12 -3.91 2.89
N GLU A 87 22.47 -4.67 1.86
CA GLU A 87 22.42 -4.22 0.46
C GLU A 87 20.99 -4.08 -0.03
N LEU A 88 20.12 -5.03 0.32
CA LEU A 88 18.69 -4.96 0.02
C LEU A 88 18.05 -3.70 0.65
N GLU A 89 18.50 -3.29 1.83
CA GLU A 89 18.03 -2.07 2.50
C GLU A 89 18.34 -0.76 1.76
N LYS A 90 19.27 -0.80 0.81
CA LYS A 90 19.67 0.38 0.02
C LYS A 90 18.86 0.54 -1.27
N VAL A 91 18.11 -0.49 -1.69
CA VAL A 91 17.35 -0.48 -2.94
C VAL A 91 16.19 0.53 -2.85
N PRO A 92 16.10 1.55 -3.72
CA PRO A 92 15.02 2.52 -3.69
C PRO A 92 13.63 1.88 -3.80
N ILE A 93 12.65 2.42 -3.06
CA ILE A 93 11.27 1.88 -3.00
C ILE A 93 10.37 2.47 -4.10
N ARG A 94 10.84 3.48 -4.85
CA ARG A 94 10.02 4.21 -5.83
C ARG A 94 9.63 3.35 -7.04
N LEU A 95 8.35 3.36 -7.39
CA LEU A 95 7.88 2.84 -8.67
C LEU A 95 8.28 3.87 -9.73
N ARG A 96 9.15 3.49 -10.67
CA ARG A 96 9.44 4.29 -11.87
C ARG A 96 8.36 4.08 -12.92
#